data_AF-A0A497EUX7-F1
#
_entry.id   AF-A0A497EUX7-F1
#
_cell.length_a   1.000
_cell.length_b   1.000
_cell.length_c   1.000
_cell.angle_alpha   90.00
_cell.angle_beta   90.00
_cell.angle_gamma   90.00
#
_symmetry.space_group_name_H-M   'P 1'
#
loop_
_entity.id
_entity.type
_entity.pdbx_description
1 polymer ?
#
loop_
_entity_poly.entity_id
_entity_poly.type
_entity_poly.pdbx_seq_one_letter_code
_entity_poly.pdbx_strand_id
1 'polypeptide(L)'
;MALLVGLAMPLVVLQITLASPIYSAHEYPSVILESFQQMLSTWISVAEEMIRWILTNILNLLARIGRLIYVTLGVSGFTLWSTGLSRYTGRRLLIGALMLALFLEVFVRNLPELA
;
A
#
# COMPACT_ATOMS: atom_id res chain seq x y z
N MET A 1 -6.00 13.54 5.22
CA MET A 1 -6.46 12.84 4.00
C MET A 1 -7.94 12.46 4.07
N ALA A 2 -8.41 11.65 5.03
CA ALA A 2 -9.83 11.26 5.12
C ALA A 2 -10.83 12.45 5.29
N LEU A 3 -10.45 13.49 6.04
CA LEU A 3 -11.27 14.70 6.21
C LEU A 3 -11.42 15.55 4.93
N LEU A 4 -10.44 15.50 4.01
CA LEU A 4 -10.53 16.20 2.72
C LEU A 4 -11.51 15.50 1.78
N VAL A 5 -11.50 14.16 1.76
CA VAL A 5 -12.44 13.34 0.98
C VAL A 5 -13.88 13.49 1.50
N GLY A 6 -14.06 13.54 2.83
CA GLY A 6 -15.36 13.73 3.45
C GLY A 6 -15.99 15.11 3.20
N LEU A 7 -15.18 16.16 3.04
CA LEU A 7 -15.63 17.54 2.78
C LEU A 7 -15.81 17.82 1.27
N ALA A 8 -15.09 17.12 0.40
CA ALA A 8 -15.25 17.23 -1.05
C ALA A 8 -16.61 16.71 -1.55
N MET A 9 -17.12 15.63 -0.95
CA MET A 9 -18.42 15.03 -1.32
C MET A 9 -19.61 16.02 -1.24
N PRO A 10 -19.86 16.71 -0.11
CA PRO A 10 -20.95 17.67 -0.02
C PRO A 10 -20.71 18.91 -0.88
N LEU A 11 -19.46 19.33 -1.11
CA LEU A 11 -19.16 20.49 -1.96
C LEU A 11 -19.50 20.22 -3.44
N VAL A 12 -19.18 19.02 -3.94
CA VAL A 12 -19.48 18.63 -5.33
C VAL A 12 -20.98 18.41 -5.53
N VAL A 13 -21.65 17.75 -4.58
CA VAL A 13 -23.12 17.61 -4.61
C VAL A 13 -23.80 18.98 -4.54
N LEU A 14 -23.27 19.92 -3.75
CA LEU A 14 -23.76 21.30 -3.68
C LEU A 14 -23.58 22.04 -5.00
N GLN A 15 -22.45 21.88 -5.71
CA GLN A 15 -22.24 22.49 -7.03
C GLN A 15 -23.24 21.96 -8.07
N ILE A 16 -23.49 20.65 -8.08
CA ILE A 16 -24.48 20.02 -8.97
C ILE A 16 -25.91 20.49 -8.62
N THR A 17 -26.22 20.61 -7.33
CA THR A 17 -27.56 21.02 -6.86
C THR A 17 -27.81 22.51 -7.09
N LEU A 18 -26.82 23.39 -6.86
CA LEU A 18 -26.94 24.82 -7.12
C LEU A 18 -26.96 25.16 -8.61
N ALA A 19 -26.42 24.30 -9.47
CA ALA A 19 -26.56 24.41 -10.92
C ALA A 19 -27.96 24.01 -11.43
N SER A 20 -28.80 23.37 -10.61
CA SER A 20 -30.05 22.75 -11.06
C SER A 20 -31.25 23.69 -11.34
N PRO A 21 -31.43 24.88 -10.72
CA PRO A 21 -32.61 25.70 -11.00
C PRO A 21 -32.38 26.91 -11.93
N ILE A 22 -31.13 27.25 -12.32
CA ILE A 22 -30.87 28.46 -13.15
C ILE A 22 -30.84 28.15 -14.65
N TYR A 23 -30.74 26.89 -15.06
CA TYR A 23 -30.40 26.52 -16.43
C TYR A 23 -31.56 25.89 -17.22
N SER A 24 -32.70 26.58 -17.20
CA SER A 24 -33.86 26.26 -18.04
C SER A 24 -33.70 26.86 -19.46
N ALA A 25 -32.64 26.55 -20.21
CA ALA A 25 -32.55 26.97 -21.62
C ALA A 25 -31.46 26.22 -22.43
N HIS A 26 -31.81 25.04 -22.95
CA HIS A 26 -31.52 24.61 -24.33
C HIS A 26 -30.10 24.25 -24.83
N GLU A 27 -29.04 24.06 -24.01
CA GLU A 27 -27.77 23.48 -24.51
C GLU A 27 -27.05 22.61 -23.44
N TYR A 28 -27.50 21.36 -23.20
CA TYR A 28 -27.09 20.59 -22.00
C TYR A 28 -26.56 19.14 -22.11
N PRO A 29 -26.11 18.57 -23.24
CA PRO A 29 -25.40 17.27 -23.16
C PRO A 29 -23.92 17.40 -22.73
N SER A 30 -23.19 18.43 -23.19
CA SER A 30 -21.72 18.45 -23.11
C SER A 30 -21.17 18.93 -21.77
N VAL A 31 -21.65 20.05 -21.23
CA VAL A 31 -21.10 20.67 -20.01
C VAL A 31 -21.27 19.78 -18.77
N ILE A 32 -22.42 19.10 -18.65
CA ILE A 32 -22.69 18.15 -17.56
C ILE A 32 -21.81 16.90 -17.70
N LEU A 33 -21.61 16.43 -18.94
CA LEU A 33 -20.77 15.27 -19.23
C LEU A 33 -19.28 15.55 -18.95
N GLU A 34 -18.78 16.72 -19.36
CA GLU A 34 -17.40 17.16 -19.11
C GLU A 34 -17.12 17.29 -17.60
N SER A 35 -18.05 17.89 -16.86
CA SER A 35 -17.94 18.01 -15.40
C SER A 35 -17.91 16.65 -14.70
N PHE A 36 -18.75 15.71 -15.17
CA PHE A 36 -18.78 14.34 -14.64
C PHE A 36 -17.52 13.55 -14.97
N GLN A 37 -17.00 13.68 -16.19
CA GLN A 37 -15.73 13.07 -16.60
C GLN A 37 -14.55 13.60 -15.79
N GLN A 38 -14.50 14.91 -15.56
CA GLN A 38 -13.46 15.53 -14.74
C GLN A 38 -13.53 15.04 -13.29
N MET A 39 -14.74 14.91 -12.74
CA MET A 39 -14.95 14.31 -11.42
C MET A 39 -14.40 12.88 -11.38
N LEU A 40 -14.81 12.01 -12.30
CA LEU A 40 -14.34 10.62 -12.36
C LEU A 40 -12.82 10.50 -12.50
N SER A 41 -12.21 11.31 -13.37
CA SER A 41 -10.76 11.31 -13.54
C SER A 41 -10.00 11.69 -12.27
N THR A 42 -10.55 12.62 -11.48
CA THR A 42 -9.99 13.03 -10.19
C THR A 42 -10.12 11.92 -9.15
N TRP A 43 -11.24 11.18 -9.15
CA TRP A 43 -11.41 10.03 -8.26
C TRP A 43 -10.47 8.87 -8.63
N ILE A 44 -10.30 8.61 -9.93
CA ILE A 44 -9.38 7.58 -10.42
C ILE A 44 -7.95 7.89 -10.02
N SER A 45 -7.50 9.13 -10.19
CA SER A 45 -6.13 9.51 -9.81
C SER A 45 -5.89 9.39 -8.29
N VAL A 46 -6.86 9.81 -7.47
CA VAL A 46 -6.78 9.65 -6.01
C VAL A 46 -6.77 8.17 -5.61
N ALA A 47 -7.59 7.34 -6.28
CA ALA A 47 -7.62 5.90 -6.02
C ALA A 47 -6.30 5.22 -6.41
N GLU A 48 -5.74 5.56 -7.57
CA GLU A 48 -4.43 5.07 -8.01
C GLU A 48 -3.33 5.46 -7.02
N GLU A 49 -3.31 6.71 -6.57
CA GLU A 49 -2.32 7.19 -5.60
C GLU A 49 -2.47 6.50 -4.24
N MET A 50 -3.72 6.30 -3.78
CA MET A 50 -3.98 5.50 -2.57
C MET A 50 -3.51 4.06 -2.71
N ILE A 51 -3.79 3.40 -3.83
CA ILE A 51 -3.39 2.01 -4.06
C ILE A 51 -1.86 1.90 -4.09
N ARG A 52 -1.19 2.80 -4.81
CA ARG A 52 0.29 2.86 -4.83
C ARG A 52 0.85 3.08 -3.43
N TRP A 53 0.30 4.04 -2.69
CA TRP A 53 0.72 4.34 -1.32
C TRP A 53 0.55 3.13 -0.39
N ILE A 54 -0.61 2.47 -0.43
CA ILE A 54 -0.89 1.27 0.38
C ILE A 54 0.08 0.15 0.01
N LEU A 55 0.28 -0.11 -1.28
CA LEU A 55 1.17 -1.18 -1.76
C LEU A 55 2.61 -0.94 -1.27
N THR A 56 3.14 0.27 -1.44
CA THR A 56 4.47 0.63 -0.95
C THR A 56 4.56 0.52 0.57
N ASN A 57 3.55 0.94 1.32
CA ASN A 57 3.56 0.86 2.77
C ASN A 57 3.54 -0.58 3.29
N ILE A 58 2.70 -1.44 2.70
CA ILE A 58 2.62 -2.87 3.06
C ILE A 58 3.95 -3.56 2.78
N LEU A 59 4.56 -3.31 1.61
CA LEU A 59 5.86 -3.88 1.27
C LEU A 59 6.95 -3.43 2.25
N ASN A 60 6.99 -2.15 2.60
CA ASN A 60 7.92 -1.61 3.59
C ASN A 60 7.73 -2.22 4.99
N LEU A 61 6.47 -2.41 5.41
CA LEU A 61 6.15 -3.06 6.68
C LEU A 61 6.59 -4.53 6.68
N LEU A 62 6.31 -5.26 5.61
CA LEU A 62 6.72 -6.66 5.45
C LEU A 62 8.25 -6.80 5.49
N ALA A 63 8.97 -5.90 4.81
CA ALA A 63 10.43 -5.81 4.85
C ALA A 63 10.95 -5.63 6.29
N ARG A 64 10.33 -4.70 7.03
CA ARG A 64 10.74 -4.37 8.40
C ARG A 64 10.49 -5.53 9.36
N ILE A 65 9.32 -6.17 9.26
CA ILE A 65 8.97 -7.33 10.09
C ILE A 65 9.86 -8.52 9.74
N GLY A 66 10.05 -8.82 8.45
CA GLY A 66 10.95 -9.88 8.00
C GLY A 66 12.38 -9.69 8.50
N ARG A 67 12.87 -8.43 8.52
CA ARG A 67 14.18 -8.09 9.10
C ARG A 67 14.29 -8.42 10.56
N LEU A 68 13.25 -8.13 11.35
CA LEU A 68 13.24 -8.45 12.76
C LEU A 68 13.19 -9.97 13.00
N ILE A 69 12.42 -10.70 12.20
CA ILE A 69 12.28 -12.15 12.32
C ILE A 69 13.58 -12.88 11.97
N TYR A 70 14.23 -12.58 10.83
CA TYR A 70 15.45 -13.31 10.47
C TYR A 70 16.60 -13.01 11.45
N VAL A 71 16.69 -11.78 11.99
CA VAL A 71 17.71 -11.43 13.00
C VAL A 71 17.46 -12.20 14.28
N THR A 72 16.23 -12.24 14.80
CA THR A 72 15.91 -12.96 16.03
C THR A 72 16.06 -14.47 15.87
N LEU A 73 15.66 -15.04 14.74
CA LEU A 73 15.88 -16.45 14.41
C LEU A 73 17.38 -16.78 14.25
N GLY A 74 18.15 -15.87 13.65
CA GLY A 74 19.60 -16.02 13.51
C GLY A 74 20.31 -16.04 14.86
N VAL A 75 20.00 -15.07 15.74
CA VAL A 75 20.59 -14.97 17.09
C VAL A 75 20.18 -16.16 17.95
N SER A 76 18.89 -16.53 17.95
CA SER A 76 18.42 -17.69 18.73
C SER A 76 19.00 -19.01 18.22
N GLY A 77 19.07 -19.21 16.90
CA GLY A 77 19.70 -20.36 16.27
C GLY A 77 21.19 -20.45 16.59
N PHE A 78 21.91 -19.32 16.55
CA PHE A 78 23.32 -19.25 16.93
C PHE A 78 23.53 -19.57 18.41
N THR A 79 22.70 -19.03 19.29
CA THR A 79 22.79 -19.25 20.74
C THR A 79 22.53 -20.72 21.09
N LEU A 80 21.50 -21.34 20.50
CA LEU A 80 21.19 -22.77 20.66
C LEU A 80 22.30 -23.68 20.10
N TRP A 81 22.93 -23.28 18.99
CA TRP A 81 24.03 -24.03 18.41
C TRP A 81 25.30 -23.94 19.26
N SER A 82 25.62 -22.74 19.77
CA SER A 82 26.80 -22.46 20.59
C SER A 82 26.73 -23.12 21.97
N THR A 83 25.57 -23.07 22.64
CA THR A 83 25.35 -23.69 23.96
C THR A 83 25.31 -25.22 23.93
N GLY A 84 25.26 -25.83 22.74
CA GLY A 84 25.29 -27.28 22.58
C GLY A 84 24.02 -28.01 23.04
N LEU A 85 23.00 -27.29 23.54
CA LEU A 85 21.78 -27.84 24.13
C LEU A 85 20.94 -28.59 23.09
N SER A 86 20.88 -28.09 21.84
CA SER A 86 20.40 -28.84 20.68
C SER A 86 21.05 -28.34 19.40
N ARG A 87 22.19 -28.95 19.04
CA ARG A 87 22.95 -28.60 17.82
C ARG A 87 22.13 -28.80 16.54
N TYR A 88 21.25 -29.79 16.51
CA TYR A 88 20.46 -30.11 15.33
C TYR A 88 19.31 -29.11 15.11
N THR A 89 18.64 -28.69 16.19
CA THR A 89 17.62 -27.63 16.14
C THR A 89 18.23 -26.26 15.86
N GLY A 90 19.37 -25.92 16.48
CA GLY A 90 20.08 -24.66 16.23
C GLY A 90 20.52 -24.49 14.77
N ARG A 91 21.06 -25.56 14.15
CA ARG A 91 21.42 -25.54 12.71
C ARG A 91 20.21 -25.34 11.80
N ARG A 92 19.08 -26.01 12.09
CA ARG A 92 17.84 -25.84 11.32
C ARG A 92 17.31 -24.40 11.41
N LEU A 93 17.38 -23.77 12.58
CA LEU A 93 16.99 -22.37 12.77
C LEU A 93 17.92 -21.40 12.04
N LEU A 94 19.23 -21.64 12.06
CA LEU A 94 20.20 -20.83 11.31
C LEU A 94 19.96 -20.91 9.80
N ILE A 95 19.71 -22.11 9.27
CA ILE A 95 19.38 -22.32 7.85
C ILE A 95 18.07 -21.62 7.49
N GLY A 96 17.04 -21.72 8.35
CA GLY A 96 15.78 -21.02 8.17
C GLY A 96 15.93 -19.50 8.18
N ALA A 97 16.72 -18.95 9.12
CA ALA A 97 17.02 -17.52 9.18
C ALA A 97 17.78 -17.04 7.93
N LEU A 98 18.75 -17.82 7.47
CA LEU A 98 19.56 -17.47 6.30
C LEU A 98 18.76 -17.56 5.00
N MET A 99 17.92 -18.60 4.83
CA MET A 99 16.98 -18.69 3.72
C MET A 99 15.97 -17.53 3.74
N LEU A 100 15.41 -17.19 4.91
CA LEU A 100 14.47 -16.09 5.04
C LEU A 100 15.13 -14.74 4.72
N ALA A 101 16.38 -14.53 5.16
CA ALA A 101 17.14 -13.32 4.85
C ALA A 101 17.39 -13.18 3.34
N LEU A 102 17.81 -14.26 2.67
CA LEU A 102 17.98 -14.28 1.22
C LEU A 102 16.66 -14.06 0.49
N PHE A 103 15.59 -14.70 0.94
CA PHE A 103 14.25 -14.49 0.37
C PHE A 103 13.82 -13.03 0.51
N LEU A 104 14.02 -12.41 1.67
CA LEU A 104 13.66 -11.01 1.90
C LEU A 104 14.49 -10.07 1.02
N GLU A 105 15.80 -10.30 0.93
CA GLU A 105 16.72 -9.50 0.12
C GLU A 105 16.34 -9.60 -1.38
N VAL A 106 16.08 -10.80 -1.89
CA VAL A 106 15.75 -10.99 -3.31
C VAL A 106 14.32 -10.56 -3.61
N PHE A 107 13.34 -10.93 -2.80
CA PHE A 107 11.94 -10.66 -3.09
C PHE A 107 11.59 -9.19 -2.85
N VAL A 108 11.97 -8.62 -1.71
CA VAL A 108 11.56 -7.26 -1.35
C VAL A 108 12.37 -6.19 -2.08
N ARG A 109 13.65 -6.46 -2.37
CA ARG A 109 14.49 -5.49 -3.11
C ARG A 109 14.18 -5.44 -4.60
N ASN A 110 13.79 -6.56 -5.21
CA ASN A 110 13.46 -6.61 -6.65
C ASN A 110 11.98 -6.30 -6.95
N LEU A 111 11.07 -6.40 -5.97
CA LEU A 111 9.66 -6.06 -6.15
C LEU A 111 9.37 -4.64 -6.69
N PRO A 112 10.07 -3.56 -6.27
CA PRO A 112 9.83 -2.24 -6.83
C PRO A 112 10.32 -2.07 -8.28
N GLU A 113 11.11 -3.00 -8.83
CA GLU A 113 11.54 -2.95 -10.24
C GLU A 113 10.55 -3.65 -11.18
N LEU A 114 9.56 -4.38 -10.64
CA LEU A 114 8.57 -5.16 -11.40
C LEU A 114 7.17 -4.52 -11.44
N ALA A 115 6.97 -3.38 -10.78
CA ALA A 115 5.71 -2.64 -10.67
C ALA A 115 5.81 -1.26 -11.31
#